data_AF-A0A2T0SN77-F1
#
_entry.id   AF-A0A2T0SN77-F1
#
_cell.length_a   1.000
_cell.length_b   1.000
_cell.length_c   1.000
_cell.angle_alpha   90.00
_cell.angle_beta   90.00
_cell.angle_gamma   90.00
#
_symmetry.space_group_name_H-M   'P 1'
#
loop_
_entity.id
_entity.type
_entity.pdbx_description
1 polymer ?
#
loop_
_entity_poly.entity_id
_entity_poly.type
_entity_poly.pdbx_seq_one_letter_code
_entity_poly.pdbx_strand_id
1 'polypeptide(L)'
;MIVVSVLTGLGLVSSPTAMAGTDDYPSQWKNAAQDSKVDSWGYYNRECTSFVAWRLHSRNGFEMPRAIGNAGGWGSWFSSHGYAVNSSPAIGAIAESSGHVAWVEAVHGDGTVTIEEYNRNYTGTYGSRRVTASGFHYIHAKDLATTSNGSPTGSFDIATQNGTGVRFRGWARDPNTSAPIAVHAYVTPNHGVATTADIQRSDVGTHGFDVTRGGIIAGTYNVCAYGINAPGTPGENALLGCKSITLTQSPIGSLDVVEQNGSGVRFAGWAIDPDTSAPIAVHAYVTPNHGVATTADGSRPDVGAVYPASGADHGYDVTRGGIVAGTYNVCAYGINTPGTAGENALLGCRTITLR
;
A
#
# COMPACT_ATOMS: atom_id res chain seq x y z
N MET A 1 0.09 -16.89 68.30
CA MET A 1 -1.06 -17.24 67.44
C MET A 1 -0.75 -16.68 66.06
N ILE A 2 -0.15 -17.50 65.20
CA ILE A 2 0.30 -17.11 63.85
C ILE A 2 -0.74 -17.67 62.87
N VAL A 3 -1.43 -16.79 62.16
CA VAL A 3 -2.38 -17.18 61.11
C VAL A 3 -1.59 -17.30 59.80
N VAL A 4 -1.35 -18.53 59.37
CA VAL A 4 -0.82 -18.85 58.05
C VAL A 4 -2.01 -18.81 57.07
N SER A 5 -2.03 -17.81 56.20
CA SER A 5 -2.98 -17.72 55.10
C SER A 5 -2.50 -18.62 53.96
N VAL A 6 -3.19 -19.74 53.73
CA VAL A 6 -2.97 -20.61 52.57
C VAL A 6 -3.70 -19.97 51.39
N LEU A 7 -2.94 -19.32 50.49
CA LEU A 7 -3.45 -19.01 49.15
C LEU A 7 -3.54 -20.31 48.35
N THR A 8 -4.74 -20.84 48.19
CA THR A 8 -5.05 -21.83 47.15
C THR A 8 -5.01 -21.12 45.79
N GLY A 9 -3.86 -21.15 45.14
CA GLY A 9 -3.75 -20.81 43.73
C GLY A 9 -4.47 -21.86 42.90
N LEU A 10 -5.64 -21.52 42.36
CA LEU A 10 -6.18 -22.21 41.18
C LEU A 10 -5.20 -21.92 40.04
N GLY A 11 -4.26 -22.84 39.81
CA GLY A 11 -3.45 -22.83 38.60
C GLY A 11 -4.38 -23.03 37.41
N LEU A 12 -4.67 -21.95 36.69
CA LEU A 12 -5.10 -22.04 35.30
C LEU A 12 -3.97 -22.78 34.58
N VAL A 13 -4.20 -24.06 34.28
CA VAL A 13 -3.32 -24.85 33.44
C VAL A 13 -3.49 -24.27 32.03
N SER A 14 -2.71 -23.26 31.71
CA SER A 14 -2.56 -22.79 30.34
C SER A 14 -2.05 -23.97 29.53
N SER A 15 -2.91 -24.52 28.67
CA SER A 15 -2.47 -25.45 27.63
C SER A 15 -1.32 -24.79 26.87
N PRO A 16 -0.21 -25.51 26.60
CA PRO A 16 0.90 -24.92 25.88
C PRO A 16 0.40 -24.39 24.54
N THR A 17 0.69 -23.12 24.26
CA THR A 17 0.62 -22.55 22.92
C THR A 17 1.40 -23.48 21.99
N ALA A 18 0.72 -24.04 20.99
CA ALA A 18 1.30 -24.97 20.05
C ALA A 18 2.57 -24.39 19.41
N MET A 19 3.67 -25.14 19.47
CA MET A 19 4.83 -24.83 18.65
C MET A 19 4.54 -25.24 17.21
N ALA A 20 4.52 -24.24 16.34
CA ALA A 20 4.40 -24.41 14.91
C ALA A 20 5.41 -25.44 14.36
N GLY A 21 5.01 -26.25 13.37
CA GLY A 21 5.94 -27.17 12.70
C GLY A 21 6.35 -28.44 13.48
N THR A 22 5.65 -28.79 14.56
CA THR A 22 5.95 -29.98 15.38
C THR A 22 5.01 -31.15 15.08
N ASP A 23 5.55 -32.36 14.94
CA ASP A 23 4.75 -33.58 14.80
C ASP A 23 4.24 -34.10 16.15
N ASP A 24 3.11 -33.54 16.57
CA ASP A 24 2.39 -33.86 17.80
C ASP A 24 1.12 -34.70 17.55
N TYR A 25 1.01 -35.30 16.36
CA TYR A 25 -0.02 -36.31 16.07
C TYR A 25 0.07 -37.45 17.11
N PRO A 26 -1.06 -37.89 17.72
CA PRO A 26 -1.03 -38.76 18.88
C PRO A 26 -0.22 -40.03 18.67
N SER A 27 0.66 -40.34 19.63
CA SER A 27 1.63 -41.44 19.54
C SER A 27 0.98 -42.79 19.20
N GLN A 28 -0.25 -43.04 19.67
CA GLN A 28 -1.01 -44.26 19.37
C GLN A 28 -1.31 -44.48 17.88
N TRP A 29 -1.35 -43.40 17.09
CA TRP A 29 -1.60 -43.39 15.65
C TRP A 29 -0.33 -43.09 14.86
N LYS A 30 0.50 -42.15 15.33
CA LYS A 30 1.79 -41.81 14.73
C LYS A 30 2.77 -42.98 14.71
N ASN A 31 2.87 -43.74 15.81
CA ASN A 31 3.85 -44.82 15.94
C ASN A 31 3.34 -46.17 15.42
N ALA A 32 2.07 -46.26 15.04
CA ALA A 32 1.52 -47.45 14.42
C ALA A 32 1.96 -47.53 12.95
N ALA A 33 1.99 -48.75 12.39
CA ALA A 33 2.16 -48.90 10.95
C ALA A 33 1.08 -48.09 10.21
N GLN A 34 1.43 -47.47 9.09
CA GLN A 34 0.46 -46.77 8.27
C GLN A 34 -0.70 -47.72 7.90
N ASP A 35 -1.92 -47.20 7.90
CA ASP A 35 -3.15 -47.95 7.59
C ASP A 35 -3.48 -49.13 8.52
N SER A 36 -2.79 -49.26 9.66
CA SER A 36 -3.01 -50.38 10.58
C SER A 36 -4.09 -50.12 11.64
N LYS A 37 -4.49 -48.86 11.82
CA LYS A 37 -5.49 -48.44 12.80
C LYS A 37 -6.47 -47.45 12.20
N VAL A 38 -7.70 -47.51 12.66
CA VAL A 38 -8.71 -46.48 12.42
C VAL A 38 -8.73 -45.54 13.62
N ASP A 39 -8.66 -44.24 13.36
CA ASP A 39 -8.70 -43.20 14.37
C ASP A 39 -10.13 -42.94 14.91
N SER A 40 -10.26 -41.95 15.78
CA SER A 40 -11.54 -41.56 16.37
C SER A 40 -12.56 -41.05 15.32
N TRP A 41 -12.07 -40.46 14.22
CA TRP A 41 -12.87 -39.87 13.14
C TRP A 41 -13.17 -40.84 12.00
N GLY A 42 -12.73 -42.10 12.10
CA GLY A 42 -13.00 -43.14 11.11
C GLY A 42 -12.03 -43.16 9.94
N TYR A 43 -10.86 -42.50 10.06
CA TYR A 43 -9.81 -42.49 9.05
C TYR A 43 -8.63 -43.38 9.45
N TYR A 44 -7.93 -43.91 8.45
CA TYR A 44 -6.72 -44.69 8.68
C TYR A 44 -5.59 -43.81 9.23
N ASN A 45 -4.86 -44.33 10.21
CA ASN A 45 -3.81 -43.58 10.88
C ASN A 45 -2.68 -43.20 9.91
N ARG A 46 -2.10 -42.02 10.15
CA ARG A 46 -1.03 -41.43 9.33
C ARG A 46 -1.48 -40.98 7.93
N GLU A 47 -2.78 -41.01 7.62
CA GLU A 47 -3.33 -40.36 6.42
C GLU A 47 -3.60 -38.86 6.62
N CYS A 48 -3.67 -38.12 5.51
CA CYS A 48 -3.92 -36.67 5.55
C CYS A 48 -5.28 -36.33 6.18
N THR A 49 -6.32 -37.10 5.87
CA THR A 49 -7.66 -36.98 6.45
C THR A 49 -7.65 -37.21 7.96
N SER A 50 -6.95 -38.25 8.42
CA SER A 50 -6.80 -38.55 9.85
C SER A 50 -6.10 -37.40 10.60
N PHE A 51 -4.99 -36.91 10.05
CA PHE A 51 -4.24 -35.82 10.66
C PHE A 51 -5.04 -34.51 10.72
N VAL A 52 -5.70 -34.12 9.63
CA VAL A 52 -6.50 -32.89 9.59
C VAL A 52 -7.69 -32.99 10.52
N ALA A 53 -8.38 -34.14 10.59
CA ALA A 53 -9.47 -34.34 11.54
C ALA A 53 -8.99 -34.18 13.00
N TRP A 54 -7.82 -34.73 13.32
CA TRP A 54 -7.19 -34.53 14.62
C TRP A 54 -6.76 -33.08 14.89
N ARG A 55 -6.23 -32.36 13.89
CA ARG A 55 -5.87 -30.93 14.04
C ARG A 55 -7.12 -30.08 14.31
N LEU A 56 -8.22 -30.32 13.62
CA LEU A 56 -9.49 -29.64 13.87
C LEU A 56 -9.99 -29.88 15.29
N HIS A 57 -9.91 -31.11 15.79
CA HIS A 57 -10.26 -31.42 17.17
C HIS A 57 -9.34 -30.70 18.16
N SER A 58 -8.02 -30.87 18.00
CA SER A 58 -7.03 -30.44 18.98
C SER A 58 -6.73 -28.94 18.98
N ARG A 59 -7.02 -28.23 17.90
CA ARG A 59 -6.73 -26.79 17.75
C ARG A 59 -7.98 -25.97 17.58
N ASN A 60 -8.86 -26.35 16.65
CA ASN A 60 -10.05 -25.57 16.34
C ASN A 60 -11.20 -25.81 17.34
N GLY A 61 -11.10 -26.86 18.16
CA GLY A 61 -12.23 -27.33 18.96
C GLY A 61 -13.42 -27.67 18.07
N PHE A 62 -13.15 -28.26 16.90
CA PHE A 62 -14.13 -28.73 15.93
C PHE A 62 -14.06 -30.25 15.83
N GLU A 63 -15.17 -30.91 16.10
CA GLU A 63 -15.26 -32.36 16.01
C GLU A 63 -15.75 -32.77 14.62
N MET A 64 -14.89 -33.47 13.87
CA MET A 64 -15.26 -33.97 12.55
C MET A 64 -16.33 -35.07 12.65
N PRO A 65 -17.35 -35.06 11.78
CA PRO A 65 -18.23 -36.21 11.62
C PRO A 65 -17.44 -37.42 11.12
N ARG A 66 -17.88 -38.62 11.52
CA ARG A 66 -17.14 -39.86 11.26
C ARG A 66 -17.19 -40.20 9.76
N ALA A 67 -16.02 -40.42 9.16
CA ALA A 67 -15.82 -40.96 7.81
C ALA A 67 -16.64 -40.27 6.70
N ILE A 68 -16.50 -38.94 6.54
CA ILE A 68 -17.21 -38.15 5.51
C ILE A 68 -16.67 -38.34 4.08
N GLY A 69 -15.80 -39.33 3.86
CA GLY A 69 -15.17 -39.62 2.57
C GLY A 69 -13.71 -39.18 2.47
N ASN A 70 -13.15 -39.30 1.26
CA ASN A 70 -11.74 -39.07 0.97
C ASN A 70 -11.39 -37.59 0.79
N ALA A 71 -10.11 -37.26 0.95
CA ALA A 71 -9.56 -35.97 0.60
C ALA A 71 -9.82 -35.63 -0.89
N GLY A 72 -10.10 -34.36 -1.18
CA GLY A 72 -10.56 -33.90 -2.50
C GLY A 72 -12.08 -33.91 -2.65
N GLY A 73 -12.81 -34.56 -1.75
CA GLY A 73 -14.28 -34.56 -1.69
C GLY A 73 -14.88 -33.84 -0.48
N TRP A 74 -14.06 -33.41 0.49
CA TRP A 74 -14.55 -32.82 1.73
C TRP A 74 -15.27 -31.50 1.49
N GLY A 75 -14.77 -30.65 0.58
CA GLY A 75 -15.41 -29.37 0.26
C GLY A 75 -16.85 -29.53 -0.20
N SER A 76 -17.16 -30.57 -0.98
CA SER A 76 -18.54 -30.86 -1.40
C SER A 76 -19.43 -31.29 -0.24
N TRP A 77 -18.89 -32.09 0.68
CA TRP A 77 -19.61 -32.50 1.88
C TRP A 77 -19.88 -31.30 2.79
N PHE A 78 -18.85 -30.50 3.11
CA PHE A 78 -18.97 -29.33 3.98
C PHE A 78 -19.92 -28.26 3.41
N SER A 79 -19.82 -27.98 2.11
CA SER A 79 -20.71 -27.04 1.42
C SER A 79 -22.18 -27.51 1.49
N SER A 80 -22.46 -28.81 1.30
CA SER A 80 -23.83 -29.33 1.42
C SER A 80 -24.38 -29.31 2.86
N HIS A 81 -23.53 -29.10 3.86
CA HIS A 81 -23.89 -28.97 5.28
C HIS A 81 -23.78 -27.52 5.79
N GLY A 82 -23.72 -26.54 4.88
CA GLY A 82 -23.82 -25.11 5.20
C GLY A 82 -22.53 -24.42 5.63
N TYR A 83 -21.38 -25.10 5.50
CA TYR A 83 -20.08 -24.47 5.77
C TYR A 83 -19.57 -23.71 4.54
N ALA A 84 -18.87 -22.60 4.79
CA ALA A 84 -18.24 -21.85 3.71
C ALA A 84 -17.07 -22.65 3.12
N VAL A 85 -17.03 -22.71 1.78
CA VAL A 85 -15.90 -23.23 1.01
C VAL A 85 -15.59 -22.21 -0.08
N ASN A 86 -14.40 -21.63 -0.05
CA ASN A 86 -14.01 -20.55 -0.97
C ASN A 86 -12.49 -20.49 -1.17
N SER A 87 -11.98 -19.44 -1.83
CA SER A 87 -10.55 -19.26 -2.13
C SER A 87 -9.79 -18.39 -1.13
N SER A 88 -10.40 -18.02 0.00
CA SER A 88 -9.82 -17.15 1.02
C SER A 88 -9.15 -17.97 2.11
N PRO A 89 -7.82 -17.89 2.29
CA PRO A 89 -7.15 -18.60 3.37
C PRO A 89 -7.53 -18.03 4.74
N ALA A 90 -7.68 -18.92 5.73
CA ALA A 90 -7.83 -18.54 7.13
C ALA A 90 -7.04 -19.50 8.02
N ILE A 91 -6.55 -19.01 9.16
CA ILE A 91 -5.86 -19.86 10.14
C ILE A 91 -6.85 -20.89 10.67
N GLY A 92 -6.44 -22.15 10.73
CA GLY A 92 -7.30 -23.25 11.13
C GLY A 92 -8.22 -23.76 10.02
N ALA A 93 -8.28 -23.14 8.85
CA ALA A 93 -9.05 -23.68 7.73
C ALA A 93 -8.42 -24.98 7.20
N ILE A 94 -9.22 -25.79 6.50
CA ILE A 94 -8.72 -26.95 5.77
C ILE A 94 -8.34 -26.47 4.36
N ALA A 95 -7.08 -26.62 3.98
CA ALA A 95 -6.62 -26.42 2.61
C ALA A 95 -6.82 -27.71 1.82
N GLU A 96 -7.82 -27.76 0.95
CA GLU A 96 -8.11 -28.92 0.12
C GLU A 96 -7.57 -28.72 -1.31
N SER A 97 -7.06 -29.82 -1.88
CA SER A 97 -6.59 -29.94 -3.25
C SER A 97 -7.01 -31.31 -3.81
N SER A 98 -6.75 -31.58 -5.09
CA SER A 98 -7.13 -32.86 -5.71
C SER A 98 -6.49 -34.06 -4.98
N GLY A 99 -7.31 -34.81 -4.24
CA GLY A 99 -6.88 -36.00 -3.50
C GLY A 99 -6.14 -35.73 -2.18
N HIS A 100 -6.03 -34.48 -1.71
CA HIS A 100 -5.24 -34.18 -0.51
C HIS A 100 -5.80 -33.01 0.31
N VAL A 101 -5.71 -33.12 1.64
CA VAL A 101 -6.09 -32.07 2.59
C VAL A 101 -4.94 -31.76 3.54
N ALA A 102 -4.81 -30.49 3.89
CA ALA A 102 -3.87 -29.99 4.88
C ALA A 102 -4.56 -29.01 5.83
N TRP A 103 -3.96 -28.72 6.97
CA TRP A 103 -4.45 -27.74 7.94
C TRP A 103 -3.66 -26.44 7.82
N VAL A 104 -4.34 -25.29 7.76
CA VAL A 104 -3.69 -23.98 7.62
C VAL A 104 -3.20 -23.48 8.96
N GLU A 105 -1.89 -23.42 9.12
CA GLU A 105 -1.22 -22.95 10.33
C GLU A 105 -1.10 -21.42 10.38
N ALA A 106 -0.77 -20.79 9.24
CA ALA A 106 -0.57 -19.35 9.17
C ALA A 106 -0.96 -18.81 7.79
N VAL A 107 -1.45 -17.56 7.77
CA VAL A 107 -1.72 -16.79 6.55
C VAL A 107 -0.80 -15.59 6.53
N HIS A 108 -0.05 -15.40 5.44
CA HIS A 108 0.97 -14.37 5.32
C HIS A 108 0.51 -13.25 4.38
N GLY A 109 0.95 -12.02 4.65
CA GLY A 109 0.60 -10.83 3.86
C GLY A 109 1.18 -10.80 2.43
N ASP A 110 2.06 -11.75 2.09
CA ASP A 110 2.67 -11.90 0.76
C ASP A 110 1.88 -12.86 -0.17
N GLY A 111 0.69 -13.28 0.23
CA GLY A 111 -0.16 -14.19 -0.55
C GLY A 111 0.19 -15.68 -0.40
N THR A 112 0.98 -16.04 0.61
CA THR A 112 1.30 -17.43 0.95
C THR A 112 0.62 -17.89 2.24
N VAL A 113 0.53 -19.21 2.44
CA VAL A 113 0.10 -19.84 3.69
C VAL A 113 1.14 -20.84 4.15
N THR A 114 1.28 -21.02 5.47
CA THR A 114 1.94 -22.21 6.02
C THR A 114 0.89 -23.28 6.30
N ILE A 115 1.12 -24.50 5.82
CA ILE A 115 0.24 -25.65 6.03
C ILE A 115 0.99 -26.78 6.74
N GLU A 116 0.25 -27.52 7.56
CA GLU A 116 0.67 -28.78 8.18
C GLU A 116 -0.10 -29.95 7.54
N GLU A 117 0.58 -31.04 7.24
CA GLU A 117 -0.01 -32.19 6.55
C GLU A 117 0.69 -33.50 6.91
N TYR A 118 0.01 -34.61 6.63
CA TYR A 118 0.57 -35.96 6.71
C TYR A 118 0.48 -36.64 5.35
N ASN A 119 1.41 -37.56 5.09
CA ASN A 119 1.36 -38.49 3.96
C ASN A 119 1.27 -37.86 2.56
N ARG A 120 1.67 -36.59 2.39
CA ARG A 120 1.61 -35.90 1.09
C ARG A 120 2.27 -36.68 -0.05
N ASN A 121 3.37 -37.37 0.24
CA ASN A 121 4.15 -38.15 -0.73
C ASN A 121 3.99 -39.68 -0.53
N TYR A 122 2.91 -40.13 0.10
CA TYR A 122 2.67 -41.56 0.39
C TYR A 122 3.72 -42.20 1.31
N THR A 123 4.35 -41.41 2.18
CA THR A 123 5.41 -41.84 3.13
C THR A 123 4.89 -42.11 4.55
N GLY A 124 3.64 -41.76 4.83
CA GLY A 124 3.01 -41.77 6.15
C GLY A 124 3.64 -40.78 7.13
N THR A 125 4.37 -39.76 6.67
CA THR A 125 5.11 -38.83 7.55
C THR A 125 4.44 -37.47 7.63
N TYR A 126 4.67 -36.79 8.75
CA TYR A 126 4.37 -35.38 8.94
C TYR A 126 5.20 -34.47 8.02
N GLY A 127 4.64 -33.32 7.64
CA GLY A 127 5.37 -32.21 7.04
C GLY A 127 4.68 -30.87 7.29
N SER A 128 5.48 -29.80 7.28
CA SER A 128 5.00 -28.41 7.22
C SER A 128 5.72 -27.68 6.09
N ARG A 129 5.00 -26.82 5.36
CA ARG A 129 5.57 -26.01 4.28
C ARG A 129 4.80 -24.72 4.05
N ARG A 130 5.53 -23.69 3.59
CA ARG A 130 4.98 -22.44 3.08
C ARG A 130 4.72 -22.54 1.59
N VAL A 131 3.51 -22.18 1.16
CA VAL A 131 2.98 -22.44 -0.18
C VAL A 131 2.10 -21.28 -0.66
N THR A 132 1.95 -21.11 -1.97
CA THR A 132 1.06 -20.10 -2.54
C THR A 132 -0.40 -20.40 -2.16
N ALA A 133 -1.11 -19.40 -1.63
CA ALA A 133 -2.47 -19.58 -1.14
C ALA A 133 -3.47 -19.97 -2.25
N SER A 134 -3.26 -19.48 -3.47
CA SER A 134 -4.14 -19.75 -4.61
C SER A 134 -4.13 -21.21 -5.11
N GLY A 135 -3.31 -22.09 -4.51
CA GLY A 135 -3.23 -23.50 -4.86
C GLY A 135 -4.32 -24.38 -4.25
N PHE A 136 -5.21 -23.82 -3.42
CA PHE A 136 -6.19 -24.57 -2.63
C PHE A 136 -7.57 -23.90 -2.68
N HIS A 137 -8.60 -24.69 -2.41
CA HIS A 137 -9.85 -24.18 -1.87
C HIS A 137 -9.89 -24.46 -0.37
N TYR A 138 -10.38 -23.47 0.37
CA TYR A 138 -10.39 -23.46 1.83
C TYR A 138 -11.78 -23.80 2.34
N ILE A 139 -11.83 -24.80 3.23
CA ILE A 139 -13.05 -25.21 3.92
C ILE A 139 -13.03 -24.63 5.33
N HIS A 140 -14.05 -23.85 5.65
CA HIS A 140 -14.15 -23.09 6.90
C HIS A 140 -15.07 -23.80 7.90
N ALA A 141 -14.57 -24.89 8.50
CA ALA A 141 -15.33 -25.69 9.46
C ALA A 141 -15.53 -24.95 10.80
N LYS A 142 -14.46 -24.37 11.32
CA LYS A 142 -14.43 -23.51 12.50
C LYS A 142 -13.04 -22.90 12.56
N ASP A 143 -12.80 -21.89 11.75
CA ASP A 143 -11.48 -21.28 11.67
C ASP A 143 -11.06 -20.75 13.04
N LEU A 144 -9.76 -20.76 13.26
CA LEU A 144 -9.23 -20.04 14.40
C LEU A 144 -9.34 -18.56 14.07
N ALA A 145 -9.86 -17.80 15.03
CA ALA A 145 -9.63 -16.37 15.02
C ALA A 145 -8.13 -16.20 14.78
N THR A 146 -7.75 -15.42 13.77
CA THR A 146 -6.39 -14.90 13.77
C THR A 146 -6.25 -14.34 15.18
N THR A 147 -5.29 -14.84 15.95
CA THR A 147 -4.74 -13.98 16.98
C THR A 147 -4.22 -12.83 16.14
N SER A 148 -5.04 -11.79 15.96
CA SER A 148 -4.57 -10.55 15.38
C SER A 148 -3.33 -10.29 16.20
N ASN A 149 -2.18 -10.14 15.57
CA ASN A 149 -0.95 -9.89 16.33
C ASN A 149 -1.05 -8.55 17.11
N GLY A 150 -2.24 -7.92 17.13
CA GLY A 150 -2.55 -6.59 17.57
C GLY A 150 -2.31 -5.56 16.47
N SER A 151 -1.54 -5.90 15.43
CA SER A 151 -1.20 -4.95 14.37
C SER A 151 -2.42 -4.41 13.61
N PRO A 152 -2.36 -3.14 13.15
CA PRO A 152 -3.38 -2.56 12.30
C PRO A 152 -3.62 -3.33 11.00
N THR A 153 -4.80 -3.13 10.44
CA THR A 153 -5.19 -3.59 9.10
C THR A 153 -5.74 -2.42 8.30
N GLY A 154 -5.61 -2.46 6.98
CA GLY A 154 -6.06 -1.36 6.13
C GLY A 154 -5.81 -1.59 4.66
N SER A 155 -6.10 -0.58 3.85
CA SER A 155 -5.85 -0.55 2.42
C SER A 155 -5.33 0.80 1.99
N PHE A 156 -4.30 0.80 1.14
CA PHE A 156 -3.87 1.97 0.38
C PHE A 156 -4.54 1.99 -1.00
N ASP A 157 -5.67 2.71 -1.08
CA ASP A 157 -6.56 2.67 -2.24
C ASP A 157 -5.98 3.47 -3.43
N ILE A 158 -5.60 4.73 -3.21
CA ILE A 158 -5.25 5.69 -4.27
C ILE A 158 -3.94 6.43 -3.98
N ALA A 159 -3.04 6.43 -4.97
CA ALA A 159 -1.94 7.40 -5.10
C ALA A 159 -2.18 8.22 -6.37
N THR A 160 -2.34 9.53 -6.25
CA THR A 160 -2.53 10.44 -7.40
C THR A 160 -1.77 11.74 -7.20
N GLN A 161 -1.33 12.37 -8.30
CA GLN A 161 -0.73 13.69 -8.23
C GLN A 161 -1.80 14.71 -7.82
N ASN A 162 -1.45 15.58 -6.87
CA ASN A 162 -2.26 16.73 -6.46
C ASN A 162 -1.32 17.93 -6.26
N GLY A 163 -1.38 18.89 -7.18
CA GLY A 163 -0.40 19.97 -7.26
C GLY A 163 1.02 19.43 -7.41
N THR A 164 1.93 19.94 -6.59
CA THR A 164 3.35 19.53 -6.52
C THR A 164 3.57 18.28 -5.65
N GLY A 165 2.54 17.45 -5.46
CA GLY A 165 2.55 16.42 -4.44
C GLY A 165 1.76 15.17 -4.76
N VAL A 166 1.73 14.26 -3.80
CA VAL A 166 0.99 12.99 -3.86
C VAL A 166 -0.15 13.02 -2.86
N ARG A 167 -1.37 12.76 -3.35
CA ARG A 167 -2.54 12.46 -2.52
C ARG A 167 -2.58 10.96 -2.24
N PHE A 168 -2.75 10.64 -0.96
CA PHE A 168 -2.92 9.31 -0.41
C PHE A 168 -4.34 9.16 0.11
N ARG A 169 -5.06 8.14 -0.36
CA ARG A 169 -6.39 7.80 0.16
C ARG A 169 -6.47 6.31 0.48
N GLY A 170 -7.15 5.99 1.56
CA GLY A 170 -7.31 4.61 2.00
C GLY A 170 -8.16 4.48 3.25
N TRP A 171 -7.94 3.41 3.99
CA TRP A 171 -8.48 3.21 5.33
C TRP A 171 -7.53 2.38 6.19
N ALA A 172 -7.61 2.55 7.51
CA ALA A 172 -6.84 1.78 8.48
C ALA A 172 -7.60 1.66 9.80
N ARG A 173 -7.53 0.50 10.44
CA ARG A 173 -8.10 0.23 11.77
C ARG A 173 -7.17 -0.67 12.57
N ASP A 174 -7.22 -0.57 13.88
CA ASP A 174 -6.46 -1.42 14.79
C ASP A 174 -7.43 -2.31 15.59
N PRO A 175 -7.22 -3.63 15.63
CA PRO A 175 -8.13 -4.54 16.34
C PRO A 175 -8.19 -4.30 17.86
N ASN A 176 -7.20 -3.62 18.46
CA ASN A 176 -7.16 -3.33 19.89
C ASN A 176 -7.91 -2.04 20.29
N THR A 177 -8.43 -1.27 19.34
CA THR A 177 -9.14 -0.01 19.63
C THR A 177 -10.24 0.28 18.62
N SER A 178 -11.35 0.85 19.09
CA SER A 178 -12.40 1.39 18.21
C SER A 178 -12.11 2.82 17.74
N ALA A 179 -11.12 3.50 18.35
CA ALA A 179 -10.73 4.84 17.95
C ALA A 179 -9.98 4.83 16.61
N PRO A 180 -10.11 5.90 15.79
CA PRO A 180 -9.22 6.13 14.66
C PRO A 180 -7.75 6.06 15.06
N ILE A 181 -6.93 5.44 14.20
CA ILE A 181 -5.47 5.35 14.39
C ILE A 181 -4.73 6.30 13.46
N ALA A 182 -3.47 6.58 13.78
CA ALA A 182 -2.60 7.34 12.89
C ALA A 182 -2.22 6.53 11.65
N VAL A 183 -2.03 7.23 10.54
CA VAL A 183 -1.53 6.71 9.27
C VAL A 183 -0.32 7.54 8.86
N HIS A 184 0.80 6.88 8.59
CA HIS A 184 1.99 7.53 8.04
C HIS A 184 2.13 7.15 6.56
N ALA A 185 2.24 8.16 5.71
CA ALA A 185 2.44 8.02 4.28
C ALA A 185 3.81 8.58 3.90
N TYR A 186 4.54 7.83 3.06
CA TYR A 186 5.90 8.18 2.64
C TYR A 186 5.99 8.24 1.12
N VAL A 187 6.69 9.26 0.62
CA VAL A 187 7.21 9.33 -0.74
C VAL A 187 8.72 9.17 -0.64
N THR A 188 9.18 7.95 -0.90
CA THR A 188 10.58 7.53 -0.72
C THR A 188 11.49 8.26 -1.72
N PRO A 189 12.64 8.80 -1.30
CA PRO A 189 13.31 8.52 -0.02
C PRO A 189 13.00 9.45 1.15
N ASN A 190 12.60 10.71 0.91
CA ASN A 190 12.80 11.77 1.91
C ASN A 190 11.54 12.57 2.28
N HIS A 191 10.36 12.20 1.81
CA HIS A 191 9.13 12.94 2.14
C HIS A 191 8.15 12.04 2.90
N GLY A 192 7.52 12.58 3.93
CA GLY A 192 6.47 11.91 4.67
C GLY A 192 5.37 12.87 5.10
N VAL A 193 4.18 12.32 5.33
CA VAL A 193 3.04 13.02 5.94
C VAL A 193 2.33 12.05 6.88
N ALA A 194 1.85 12.56 8.00
CA ALA A 194 1.01 11.80 8.92
C ALA A 194 -0.42 12.36 8.89
N THR A 195 -1.39 11.48 9.09
CA THR A 195 -2.80 11.83 9.24
C THR A 195 -3.48 10.86 10.20
N THR A 196 -4.75 11.10 10.51
CA THR A 196 -5.58 10.17 11.28
C THR A 196 -6.59 9.51 10.35
N ALA A 197 -6.87 8.23 10.58
CA ALA A 197 -7.89 7.49 9.83
C ALA A 197 -9.29 7.74 10.40
N ASP A 198 -9.76 8.99 10.44
CA ASP A 198 -11.01 9.41 11.08
C ASP A 198 -12.14 9.77 10.09
N ILE A 199 -11.89 9.63 8.79
CA ILE A 199 -12.88 9.96 7.75
C ILE A 199 -13.95 8.86 7.69
N GLN A 200 -15.21 9.26 7.84
CA GLN A 200 -16.35 8.37 7.68
C GLN A 200 -16.46 7.84 6.24
N ARG A 201 -16.53 6.52 6.10
CA ARG A 201 -16.84 5.83 4.84
C ARG A 201 -17.92 4.78 5.05
N SER A 202 -18.69 4.50 4.01
CA SER A 202 -19.79 3.52 4.08
C SER A 202 -19.33 2.07 4.23
N ASP A 203 -18.13 1.74 3.77
CA ASP A 203 -17.56 0.40 3.75
C ASP A 203 -16.76 0.04 5.01
N VAL A 204 -16.22 1.04 5.72
CA VAL A 204 -15.30 0.83 6.85
C VAL A 204 -15.60 1.70 8.08
N GLY A 205 -16.64 2.53 8.06
CA GLY A 205 -16.95 3.46 9.16
C GLY A 205 -15.94 4.62 9.25
N THR A 206 -15.70 5.14 10.46
CA THR A 206 -14.77 6.25 10.76
C THR A 206 -13.31 5.75 10.77
N HIS A 207 -12.90 5.11 9.69
CA HIS A 207 -11.57 4.50 9.54
C HIS A 207 -10.90 4.88 8.21
N GLY A 208 -11.47 5.81 7.45
CA GLY A 208 -10.89 6.33 6.21
C GLY A 208 -9.81 7.37 6.45
N PHE A 209 -8.85 7.48 5.53
CA PHE A 209 -7.88 8.59 5.50
C PHE A 209 -7.77 9.18 4.09
N ASP A 210 -7.44 10.47 4.05
CA ASP A 210 -7.18 11.23 2.83
C ASP A 210 -6.22 12.38 3.16
N VAL A 211 -5.01 12.36 2.58
CA VAL A 211 -3.96 13.33 2.89
C VAL A 211 -3.07 13.57 1.69
N THR A 212 -2.59 14.80 1.53
CA THR A 212 -1.66 15.17 0.46
C THR A 212 -0.30 15.55 1.04
N ARG A 213 0.78 14.98 0.49
CA ARG A 213 2.15 15.46 0.71
C ARG A 213 2.58 16.31 -0.49
N GLY A 214 2.54 17.64 -0.33
CA GLY A 214 3.03 18.61 -1.32
C GLY A 214 4.54 18.88 -1.24
N GLY A 215 5.06 19.66 -2.20
CA GLY A 215 6.45 20.11 -2.22
C GLY A 215 7.42 19.00 -2.61
N ILE A 216 7.06 18.24 -3.64
CA ILE A 216 7.85 17.15 -4.20
C ILE A 216 8.19 17.56 -5.63
N ILE A 217 9.47 17.52 -5.98
CA ILE A 217 9.91 17.78 -7.35
C ILE A 217 9.43 16.65 -8.28
N ALA A 218 9.40 16.91 -9.58
CA ALA A 218 8.98 15.95 -10.57
C ALA A 218 9.93 14.75 -10.60
N GLY A 219 9.37 13.57 -10.82
CA GLY A 219 10.11 12.31 -10.75
C GLY A 219 9.21 11.10 -10.52
N THR A 220 9.82 9.92 -10.61
CA THR A 220 9.12 8.67 -10.30
C THR A 220 9.47 8.22 -8.89
N TYR A 221 8.44 7.96 -8.09
CA TYR A 221 8.55 7.65 -6.67
C TYR A 221 7.83 6.36 -6.33
N ASN A 222 8.39 5.63 -5.36
CA ASN A 222 7.66 4.61 -4.63
C ASN A 222 6.99 5.26 -3.41
N VAL A 223 5.67 5.11 -3.31
CA VAL A 223 4.87 5.69 -2.25
C VAL A 223 4.19 4.60 -1.45
N CYS A 224 4.31 4.65 -0.13
CA CYS A 224 3.77 3.63 0.78
C CYS A 224 2.96 4.27 1.91
N ALA A 225 1.92 3.58 2.37
CA ALA A 225 1.15 3.99 3.54
C ALA A 225 1.21 2.92 4.63
N TYR A 226 1.30 3.34 5.88
CA TYR A 226 1.41 2.48 7.06
C TYR A 226 0.34 2.86 8.09
N GLY A 227 -0.36 1.86 8.62
CA GLY A 227 -1.21 2.02 9.81
C GLY A 227 -0.35 1.93 11.06
N ILE A 228 -0.48 2.91 11.96
CA ILE A 228 0.31 2.98 13.18
C ILE A 228 -0.44 2.29 14.31
N ASN A 229 0.24 1.35 14.98
CA ASN A 229 -0.33 0.57 16.07
C ASN A 229 -0.74 1.49 17.23
N ALA A 230 -1.88 1.19 17.85
CA ALA A 230 -2.35 1.98 18.98
C ALA A 230 -1.32 1.96 20.13
N PRO A 231 -1.05 3.11 20.78
CA PRO A 231 -0.06 3.15 21.85
C PRO A 231 -0.42 2.20 23.01
N GLY A 232 0.54 1.38 23.42
CA GLY A 232 0.38 0.47 24.57
C GLY A 232 -0.46 -0.78 24.30
N THR A 233 -0.83 -1.05 23.04
CA THR A 233 -1.50 -2.31 22.65
C THR A 233 -0.50 -3.30 22.04
N PRO A 234 -0.79 -4.61 22.06
CA PRO A 234 -0.04 -5.58 21.27
C PRO A 234 0.00 -5.18 19.80
N GLY A 235 1.02 -5.60 19.06
CA GLY A 235 1.15 -5.34 17.63
C GLY A 235 2.28 -4.43 17.21
N GLU A 236 2.45 -4.38 15.90
CA GLU A 236 3.44 -3.54 15.21
C GLU A 236 2.72 -2.68 14.16
N ASN A 237 3.38 -1.61 13.70
CA ASN A 237 2.90 -0.81 12.58
C ASN A 237 2.77 -1.69 11.33
N ALA A 238 1.69 -1.53 10.57
CA ALA A 238 1.38 -2.37 9.43
C ALA A 238 1.55 -1.62 8.11
N LEU A 239 2.21 -2.23 7.12
CA LEU A 239 2.22 -1.74 5.74
C LEU A 239 0.84 -1.95 5.12
N LEU A 240 0.17 -0.87 4.71
CA LEU A 240 -1.15 -0.90 4.07
C LEU A 240 -1.07 -1.10 2.55
N GLY A 241 0.09 -0.78 1.97
CA GLY A 241 0.39 -0.98 0.56
C GLY A 241 1.42 0.04 0.05
N CYS A 242 1.98 -0.26 -1.12
CA CYS A 242 2.86 0.63 -1.86
C CYS A 242 2.40 0.75 -3.32
N LYS A 243 2.67 1.89 -3.96
CA LYS A 243 2.39 2.16 -5.37
C LYS A 243 3.57 2.92 -5.99
N SER A 244 3.77 2.75 -7.30
CA SER A 244 4.66 3.62 -8.07
C SER A 244 3.85 4.77 -8.66
N ILE A 245 4.37 5.99 -8.58
CA ILE A 245 3.75 7.18 -9.17
C ILE A 245 4.82 8.03 -9.84
N THR A 246 4.48 8.59 -11.00
CA THR A 246 5.30 9.60 -11.68
C THR A 246 4.64 10.95 -11.52
N LEU A 247 5.37 11.90 -10.96
CA LEU A 247 5.00 13.30 -10.88
C LEU A 247 5.62 14.05 -12.05
N THR A 248 4.81 14.84 -12.73
CA THR A 248 5.26 15.73 -13.81
C THR A 248 4.89 17.16 -13.45
N GLN A 249 5.81 18.09 -13.63
CA GLN A 249 5.60 19.51 -13.37
C GLN A 249 6.12 20.29 -14.57
N SER A 250 5.54 21.45 -14.85
CA SER A 250 6.01 22.28 -15.96
C SER A 250 5.98 23.73 -15.52
N PRO A 251 6.80 24.60 -16.13
CA PRO A 251 6.83 25.99 -15.74
C PRO A 251 5.45 26.64 -15.81
N ILE A 252 5.21 27.57 -14.91
CA ILE A 252 4.06 28.46 -14.90
C ILE A 252 4.58 29.89 -15.04
N GLY A 253 3.76 30.78 -15.60
CA GLY A 253 4.19 32.17 -15.74
C GLY A 253 3.23 32.98 -16.59
N SER A 254 3.69 34.19 -16.94
CA SER A 254 2.93 35.09 -17.79
C SER A 254 3.83 35.91 -18.70
N LEU A 255 3.29 36.25 -19.88
CA LEU A 255 3.79 37.30 -20.75
C LEU A 255 2.94 38.57 -20.55
N ASP A 256 3.43 39.43 -19.66
CA ASP A 256 2.74 40.65 -19.22
C ASP A 256 2.84 41.76 -20.27
N VAL A 257 4.03 41.96 -20.83
CA VAL A 257 4.36 43.06 -21.75
C VAL A 257 4.90 42.54 -23.07
N VAL A 258 4.34 43.05 -24.16
CA VAL A 258 4.89 42.98 -25.52
C VAL A 258 4.72 44.36 -26.15
N GLU A 259 5.83 45.07 -26.35
CA GLU A 259 5.80 46.43 -26.91
C GLU A 259 7.02 46.72 -27.80
N GLN A 260 6.88 47.70 -28.68
CA GLN A 260 7.98 48.15 -29.52
C GLN A 260 8.98 48.93 -28.66
N ASN A 261 10.25 48.57 -28.74
CA ASN A 261 11.35 49.28 -28.09
C ASN A 261 12.47 49.52 -29.11
N GLY A 262 12.57 50.74 -29.63
CA GLY A 262 13.44 51.07 -30.76
C GLY A 262 13.11 50.24 -32.00
N SER A 263 14.14 49.61 -32.59
CA SER A 263 14.00 48.66 -33.71
C SER A 263 13.67 47.24 -33.25
N GLY A 264 13.10 47.06 -32.07
CA GLY A 264 12.92 45.75 -31.44
C GLY A 264 11.61 45.59 -30.70
N VAL A 265 11.48 44.44 -30.05
CA VAL A 265 10.36 44.09 -29.17
C VAL A 265 10.88 43.90 -27.76
N ARG A 266 10.27 44.59 -26.78
CA ARG A 266 10.45 44.32 -25.35
C ARG A 266 9.44 43.27 -24.89
N PHE A 267 9.93 42.36 -24.06
CA PHE A 267 9.20 41.28 -23.41
C PHE A 267 9.38 41.45 -21.92
N ALA A 268 8.29 41.48 -21.16
CA ALA A 268 8.40 41.38 -19.72
C ALA A 268 7.30 40.49 -19.14
N GLY A 269 7.60 39.85 -18.03
CA GLY A 269 6.70 38.91 -17.38
C GLY A 269 7.35 38.24 -16.18
N TRP A 270 6.89 37.04 -15.88
CA TRP A 270 7.47 36.18 -14.85
C TRP A 270 7.34 34.71 -15.24
N ALA A 271 8.22 33.87 -14.71
CA ALA A 271 8.19 32.43 -14.92
C ALA A 271 8.76 31.70 -13.69
N ILE A 272 8.06 30.67 -13.23
CA ILE A 272 8.43 29.81 -12.11
C ILE A 272 8.37 28.36 -12.59
N ASP A 273 9.33 27.55 -12.20
CA ASP A 273 9.22 26.10 -12.31
C ASP A 273 9.04 25.48 -10.91
N PRO A 274 7.95 24.74 -10.64
CA PRO A 274 7.72 24.10 -9.35
C PRO A 274 8.82 23.14 -8.89
N ASP A 275 9.70 22.69 -9.81
CA ASP A 275 10.79 21.77 -9.51
C ASP A 275 12.03 22.45 -8.91
N THR A 276 12.09 23.78 -8.88
CA THR A 276 13.25 24.53 -8.38
C THR A 276 12.85 25.87 -7.75
N SER A 277 13.62 26.31 -6.76
CA SER A 277 13.50 27.69 -6.24
C SER A 277 14.34 28.69 -7.03
N ALA A 278 15.26 28.22 -7.88
CA ALA A 278 16.11 29.09 -8.70
C ALA A 278 15.33 29.68 -9.87
N PRO A 279 15.67 30.91 -10.32
CA PRO A 279 15.19 31.47 -11.58
C PRO A 279 15.40 30.49 -12.75
N ILE A 280 14.42 30.40 -13.65
CA ILE A 280 14.52 29.58 -14.86
C ILE A 280 14.80 30.41 -16.11
N ALA A 281 15.21 29.74 -17.18
CA ALA A 281 15.35 30.37 -18.48
C ALA A 281 13.96 30.64 -19.11
N VAL A 282 13.85 31.76 -19.81
CA VAL A 282 12.70 32.12 -20.64
C VAL A 282 13.18 32.35 -22.07
N HIS A 283 12.57 31.64 -23.01
CA HIS A 283 12.82 31.83 -24.43
C HIS A 283 11.65 32.55 -25.08
N ALA A 284 11.94 33.70 -25.67
CA ALA A 284 10.98 34.53 -26.35
C ALA A 284 11.25 34.51 -27.86
N TYR A 285 10.20 34.38 -28.67
CA TYR A 285 10.31 34.29 -30.13
C TYR A 285 9.46 35.37 -30.79
N VAL A 286 10.02 36.04 -31.79
CA VAL A 286 9.31 36.89 -32.76
C VAL A 286 9.33 36.15 -34.09
N THR A 287 8.27 35.41 -34.36
CA THR A 287 8.15 34.50 -35.51
C THR A 287 8.06 35.30 -36.81
N PRO A 288 8.79 34.93 -37.87
CA PRO A 288 9.44 33.62 -38.05
C PRO A 288 10.89 33.49 -37.57
N ASN A 289 11.68 34.58 -37.50
CA ASN A 289 13.14 34.44 -37.59
C ASN A 289 13.93 35.06 -36.42
N HIS A 290 13.28 35.54 -35.36
CA HIS A 290 13.98 36.14 -34.23
C HIS A 290 13.60 35.47 -32.91
N GLY A 291 14.55 35.45 -31.96
CA GLY A 291 14.30 34.98 -30.61
C GLY A 291 15.36 35.42 -29.62
N VAL A 292 15.01 35.55 -28.36
CA VAL A 292 15.94 35.94 -27.29
C VAL A 292 15.73 35.02 -26.11
N ALA A 293 16.83 34.62 -25.47
CA ALA A 293 16.80 33.90 -24.22
C ALA A 293 17.18 34.86 -23.10
N THR A 294 16.53 34.73 -21.95
CA THR A 294 16.87 35.45 -20.72
C THR A 294 16.63 34.55 -19.53
N THR A 295 17.07 34.99 -18.35
CA THR A 295 16.76 34.33 -17.07
C THR A 295 15.69 35.15 -16.37
N ALA A 296 14.73 34.49 -15.74
CA ALA A 296 13.69 35.14 -14.96
C ALA A 296 14.18 35.49 -13.54
N ASP A 297 15.26 36.24 -13.39
CA ASP A 297 15.89 36.58 -12.09
C ASP A 297 15.53 37.97 -11.55
N GLY A 298 14.62 38.68 -12.22
CA GLY A 298 14.12 39.99 -11.82
C GLY A 298 13.12 39.92 -10.67
N SER A 299 13.04 41.00 -9.89
CA SER A 299 12.14 41.06 -8.72
C SER A 299 10.67 41.26 -9.12
N ARG A 300 9.81 40.38 -8.61
CA ARG A 300 8.33 40.41 -8.69
C ARG A 300 7.72 40.05 -7.32
N PRO A 301 7.69 41.00 -6.37
CA PRO A 301 7.15 40.77 -5.04
C PRO A 301 5.67 40.35 -5.02
N ASP A 302 4.90 40.80 -6.02
CA ASP A 302 3.51 40.41 -6.24
C ASP A 302 3.39 38.91 -6.57
N VAL A 303 4.30 38.38 -7.41
CA VAL A 303 4.39 36.96 -7.73
C VAL A 303 4.87 36.18 -6.50
N GLY A 304 5.92 36.66 -5.81
CA GLY A 304 6.42 36.03 -4.59
C GLY A 304 5.40 35.97 -3.44
N ALA A 305 4.47 36.92 -3.38
CA ALA A 305 3.36 36.88 -2.42
C ALA A 305 2.35 35.75 -2.71
N VAL A 306 2.14 35.41 -3.99
CA VAL A 306 1.26 34.30 -4.42
C VAL A 306 1.99 32.96 -4.41
N TYR A 307 3.29 32.95 -4.70
CA TYR A 307 4.16 31.77 -4.71
C TYR A 307 5.33 31.89 -3.70
N PRO A 308 5.06 31.89 -2.38
CA PRO A 308 6.09 32.12 -1.36
C PRO A 308 7.24 31.12 -1.38
N ALA A 309 6.99 29.87 -1.80
CA ALA A 309 8.01 28.84 -1.88
C ALA A 309 9.07 29.11 -2.96
N SER A 310 8.72 29.85 -4.01
CA SER A 310 9.63 30.24 -5.09
C SER A 310 10.32 31.57 -4.80
N GLY A 311 9.67 32.48 -4.07
CA GLY A 311 10.18 33.82 -3.77
C GLY A 311 9.86 34.84 -4.87
N ALA A 312 10.40 36.05 -4.75
CA ALA A 312 10.09 37.16 -5.64
C ALA A 312 10.95 37.21 -6.90
N ASP A 313 12.11 36.55 -6.92
CA ASP A 313 13.12 36.71 -7.97
C ASP A 313 12.83 35.80 -9.17
N HIS A 314 11.66 35.99 -9.79
CA HIS A 314 11.12 35.16 -10.87
C HIS A 314 10.58 35.98 -12.07
N GLY A 315 10.96 37.26 -12.16
CA GLY A 315 10.58 38.19 -13.23
C GLY A 315 11.57 38.21 -14.38
N TYR A 316 11.12 38.48 -15.59
CA TYR A 316 12.01 38.75 -16.73
C TYR A 316 11.65 40.04 -17.43
N ASP A 317 12.65 40.73 -17.97
CA ASP A 317 12.50 41.91 -18.83
C ASP A 317 13.66 41.95 -19.83
N VAL A 318 13.37 41.75 -21.12
CA VAL A 318 14.38 41.65 -22.17
C VAL A 318 13.89 42.27 -23.46
N THR A 319 14.79 42.87 -24.24
CA THR A 319 14.48 43.41 -25.57
C THR A 319 15.22 42.64 -26.66
N ARG A 320 14.50 42.19 -27.69
CA ARG A 320 15.08 41.69 -28.94
C ARG A 320 15.12 42.82 -29.96
N GLY A 321 16.29 43.41 -30.17
CA GLY A 321 16.52 44.43 -31.19
C GLY A 321 16.75 43.89 -32.60
N GLY A 322 16.85 44.80 -33.57
CA GLY A 322 17.23 44.48 -34.95
C GLY A 322 16.15 43.77 -35.75
N ILE A 323 14.90 44.15 -35.53
CA ILE A 323 13.72 43.64 -36.23
C ILE A 323 13.21 44.73 -37.15
N VAL A 324 13.03 44.39 -38.42
CA VAL A 324 12.49 45.32 -39.41
C VAL A 324 11.01 45.61 -39.15
N ALA A 325 10.50 46.73 -39.65
CA ALA A 325 9.09 47.05 -39.56
C ALA A 325 8.24 45.92 -40.17
N GLY A 326 7.14 45.56 -39.51
CA GLY A 326 6.34 44.39 -39.87
C GLY A 326 5.39 43.97 -38.75
N THR A 327 4.51 43.02 -39.06
CA THR A 327 3.63 42.41 -38.07
C THR A 327 4.12 41.02 -37.72
N TYR A 328 4.24 40.74 -36.43
CA TYR A 328 4.84 39.52 -35.92
C TYR A 328 3.98 38.87 -34.84
N ASN A 329 4.07 37.54 -34.74
CA ASN A 329 3.61 36.81 -33.58
C ASN A 329 4.75 36.68 -32.58
N VAL A 330 4.45 36.97 -31.32
CA VAL A 330 5.41 37.09 -30.23
C VAL A 330 5.00 36.16 -29.12
N CYS A 331 5.78 35.12 -28.84
CA CYS A 331 5.48 34.14 -27.82
C CYS A 331 6.63 33.99 -26.84
N ALA A 332 6.34 33.79 -25.56
CA ALA A 332 7.32 33.49 -24.53
C ALA A 332 7.09 32.09 -23.94
N TYR A 333 8.17 31.36 -23.70
CA TYR A 333 8.16 30.02 -23.14
C TYR A 333 9.06 29.95 -21.91
N GLY A 334 8.53 29.40 -20.81
CA GLY A 334 9.33 29.01 -19.65
C GLY A 334 10.02 27.70 -19.96
N ILE A 335 11.33 27.64 -19.74
CA ILE A 335 12.13 26.44 -20.02
C ILE A 335 12.17 25.59 -18.77
N ASN A 336 11.75 24.33 -18.90
CA ASN A 336 11.69 23.37 -17.81
C ASN A 336 13.09 23.11 -17.25
N THR A 337 13.16 22.92 -15.94
CA THR A 337 14.39 22.65 -15.21
C THR A 337 15.06 21.39 -15.77
N PRO A 338 16.36 21.45 -16.11
CA PRO A 338 17.06 20.29 -16.65
C PRO A 338 17.02 19.09 -15.70
N GLY A 339 16.67 17.92 -16.24
CA GLY A 339 16.65 16.66 -15.48
C GLY A 339 15.36 16.39 -14.69
N THR A 340 14.36 17.27 -14.76
CA THR A 340 13.05 17.06 -14.14
C THR A 340 12.02 16.66 -15.20
N ALA A 341 10.98 15.93 -14.78
CA ALA A 341 9.94 15.48 -15.70
C ALA A 341 8.92 16.60 -15.93
N GLY A 342 8.84 17.09 -17.18
CA GLY A 342 8.06 18.27 -17.52
C GLY A 342 8.28 18.72 -18.96
N GLU A 343 7.40 19.57 -19.46
CA GLU A 343 7.57 20.23 -20.76
C GLU A 343 7.88 21.71 -20.59
N ASN A 344 8.51 22.33 -21.60
CA ASN A 344 8.58 23.78 -21.67
C ASN A 344 7.16 24.34 -21.82
N ALA A 345 6.83 25.38 -21.05
CA ALA A 345 5.48 25.90 -20.99
C ALA A 345 5.33 27.20 -21.78
N LEU A 346 4.24 27.33 -22.55
CA LEU A 346 3.88 28.60 -23.18
C LEU A 346 3.35 29.58 -22.11
N LEU A 347 4.05 30.70 -21.92
CA LEU A 347 3.68 31.75 -20.95
C LEU A 347 2.67 32.75 -21.54
N GLY A 348 2.65 32.86 -22.87
CA GLY A 348 1.69 33.67 -23.61
C GLY A 348 2.17 33.99 -25.02
N CYS A 349 1.22 34.37 -25.88
CA CYS A 349 1.48 34.88 -27.22
C CYS A 349 0.69 36.17 -27.48
N ARG A 350 1.28 37.11 -28.22
CA ARG A 350 0.64 38.35 -28.67
C ARG A 350 1.10 38.72 -30.07
N THR A 351 0.24 39.39 -30.83
CA THR A 351 0.63 40.01 -32.10
C THR A 351 1.09 41.45 -31.86
N ILE A 352 2.18 41.85 -32.52
CA ILE A 352 2.67 43.23 -32.52
C ILE A 352 2.97 43.70 -33.94
N THR A 353 2.69 44.97 -34.22
CA THR A 353 3.12 45.66 -35.45
C THR A 353 4.20 46.67 -35.09
N LEU A 354 5.40 46.44 -35.62
CA LEU A 354 6.54 47.35 -35.51
C LEU A 354 6.48 48.38 -36.64
N ARG A 355 6.65 49.66 -36.30
CA ARG A 355 6.60 50.78 -37.24
C ARG A 355 7.93 51.49 -37.38
#